data_AF-A0A7N5KPH8-F1
#
_entry.id   AF-A0A7N5KPH8-F1
#
_cell.length_a   1.000
_cell.length_b   1.000
_cell.length_c   1.000
_cell.angle_alpha   90.00
_cell.angle_beta   90.00
_cell.angle_gamma   90.00
#
_symmetry.space_group_name_H-M   'P 1'
#
loop_
_entity.id
_entity.type
_entity.pdbx_description
1 polymer ?
#
loop_
_entity_poly.entity_id
_entity_poly.type
_entity_poly.pdbx_seq_one_letter_code
_entity_poly.pdbx_strand_id
1 'polypeptide(L)'
;MDPQKLTELRTFVKLCKQNSAILHSEDLTFFRDWIESMGGTIPPAPCKTSTETTAEPKAEEKVAEEPPKPPEPESEESDLEIDNEGVIEPDSDEPQAMGDEDIEVTEEMMDQANEKK
;
A
#
# COMPACT_ATOMS: atom_id res chain seq x y z
N MET A 1 3.07 -0.64 24.51
CA MET A 1 3.75 0.26 23.55
C MET A 1 4.30 1.45 24.32
N ASP A 2 5.52 1.88 24.00
CA ASP A 2 6.17 3.02 24.67
C ASP A 2 5.46 4.35 24.30
N PRO A 3 5.18 5.26 25.25
CA PRO A 3 4.44 6.50 25.00
C PRO A 3 5.19 7.46 24.07
N GLN A 4 6.52 7.44 24.04
CA GLN A 4 7.31 8.27 23.14
C GLN A 4 7.13 7.80 21.68
N LYS A 5 7.20 6.48 21.46
CA LYS A 5 6.97 5.89 20.13
C LYS A 5 5.57 6.17 19.57
N LEU A 6 4.55 6.17 20.44
CA LEU A 6 3.19 6.54 20.03
C LEU A 6 3.10 8.02 19.64
N THR A 7 3.83 8.89 20.32
CA THR A 7 3.88 10.32 19.99
C THR A 7 4.56 10.53 18.65
N GLU A 8 5.70 9.88 18.41
CA GLU A 8 6.41 9.90 17.12
C GLU A 8 5.51 9.40 15.98
N LEU A 9 4.83 8.28 16.17
CA LEU A 9 3.90 7.75 15.16
C LEU A 9 2.77 8.74 14.85
N ARG A 10 2.18 9.37 15.88
CA ARG A 10 1.15 10.41 15.68
C ARG A 10 1.69 11.59 14.87
N THR A 11 2.92 12.01 15.13
CA THR A 11 3.56 13.08 14.35
C THR A 11 3.83 12.66 12.91
N PHE A 12 4.25 11.42 12.68
CA PHE A 12 4.46 10.86 11.36
C PHE A 12 3.15 10.80 10.56
N VAL A 13 2.07 10.30 11.14
CA VAL A 13 0.75 10.27 10.49
C VAL A 13 0.28 11.69 10.14
N LYS A 14 0.53 12.67 11.01
CA LYS A 14 0.23 14.08 10.72
C LYS A 14 1.06 14.59 9.54
N LEU A 15 2.32 14.19 9.42
CA LEU A 15 3.19 14.53 8.30
C LEU A 15 2.69 13.89 7.00
N CYS A 16 2.26 12.62 7.00
CA CYS A 16 1.67 11.95 5.83
C CYS A 16 0.43 12.70 5.30
N LYS A 17 -0.40 13.23 6.21
CA LYS A 17 -1.58 14.03 5.85
C LYS A 17 -1.23 15.39 5.26
N GLN A 18 -0.13 16.00 5.70
CA GLN A 18 0.34 17.28 5.18
C GLN A 18 1.09 17.13 3.85
N ASN A 19 1.81 16.01 3.70
CA ASN A 19 2.62 15.72 2.55
C ASN A 19 2.52 14.24 2.20
N SER A 20 1.65 13.89 1.26
CA SER A 20 1.50 12.51 0.79
C SER A 20 2.70 12.03 -0.03
N ALA A 21 3.59 12.94 -0.47
CA ALA A 21 4.79 12.60 -1.23
C ALA A 21 5.71 11.61 -0.47
N ILE A 22 5.73 11.66 0.86
CA ILE A 22 6.59 10.77 1.67
C ILE A 22 6.17 9.31 1.57
N LEU A 23 4.90 9.04 1.29
CA LEU A 23 4.40 7.68 1.12
C LEU A 23 4.99 7.03 -0.14
N HIS A 24 5.50 7.81 -1.10
CA HIS A 24 6.08 7.30 -2.34
C HIS A 24 7.54 6.84 -2.21
N SER A 25 8.16 6.97 -1.04
CA SER A 25 9.50 6.42 -0.81
C SER A 25 9.50 4.88 -0.81
N GLU A 26 10.54 4.26 -1.34
CA GLU A 26 10.70 2.79 -1.36
C GLU A 26 10.68 2.17 0.06
N ASP A 27 11.22 2.89 1.04
CA ASP A 27 11.26 2.47 2.45
C ASP A 27 9.86 2.33 3.08
N LEU A 28 8.86 3.02 2.54
CA LEU A 28 7.49 3.05 3.05
C LEU A 28 6.53 2.20 2.20
N THR A 29 7.05 1.38 1.29
CA THR A 29 6.25 0.47 0.46
C THR A 29 5.39 -0.47 1.31
N PHE A 30 5.93 -1.01 2.42
CA PHE A 30 5.17 -1.85 3.35
C PHE A 30 3.99 -1.10 3.99
N PHE A 31 4.15 0.21 4.21
CA PHE A 31 3.11 1.05 4.80
C PHE A 31 2.05 1.42 3.76
N ARG A 32 2.45 1.57 2.49
CA ARG A 32 1.52 1.70 1.37
C ARG A 32 0.65 0.46 1.21
N ASP A 33 1.28 -0.71 1.12
CA ASP A 33 0.61 -2.01 1.01
C ASP A 33 -0.38 -2.23 2.17
N TRP A 34 0.03 -1.87 3.39
CA TRP A 34 -0.86 -1.93 4.54
C TRP A 34 -2.08 -0.99 4.42
N ILE A 35 -1.91 0.22 3.90
CA ILE A 35 -3.02 1.15 3.65
C ILE A 35 -3.95 0.59 2.58
N GLU A 36 -3.40 0.05 1.49
CA GLU A 36 -4.15 -0.54 0.37
C GLU A 36 -4.91 -1.80 0.80
N SER A 37 -4.31 -2.64 1.66
CA SER A 37 -4.96 -3.79 2.28
C SER A 37 -6.19 -3.41 3.13
N MET A 38 -6.17 -2.23 3.74
CA MET A 38 -7.32 -1.67 4.47
C MET A 38 -8.32 -0.93 3.54
N GLY A 39 -8.13 -0.98 2.23
CA GLY A 39 -8.97 -0.29 1.24
C GLY A 39 -8.70 1.21 1.12
N GLY A 40 -7.58 1.71 1.63
CA GLY A 40 -7.16 3.10 1.48
C GLY A 40 -6.42 3.33 0.17
N THR A 41 -6.78 4.39 -0.56
CA THR A 41 -6.07 4.81 -1.78
C THR A 41 -5.10 5.94 -1.48
N ILE A 42 -3.84 5.82 -1.89
CA ILE A 42 -2.81 6.86 -1.72
C ILE A 42 -2.83 7.78 -2.95
N PRO A 43 -2.86 9.12 -2.78
CA PRO A 43 -2.80 10.05 -3.90
C PRO A 43 -1.54 9.81 -4.76
N PRO A 44 -1.60 9.97 -6.10
CA PRO A 44 -0.45 9.76 -6.98
C PRO A 44 0.67 10.77 -6.70
N ALA A 45 1.92 10.32 -6.81
CA ALA A 45 3.08 11.19 -6.64
C ALA A 45 3.23 12.15 -7.84
N PRO A 46 3.75 13.37 -7.63
CA PRO A 46 4.31 14.15 -8.73
C PRO A 46 5.58 13.47 -9.26
N CYS A 47 5.39 12.66 -10.30
CA CYS A 47 6.33 12.02 -11.23
C CYS A 47 7.85 12.28 -11.02
N LYS A 48 8.61 11.21 -10.75
CA LYS A 48 10.03 11.09 -11.10
C LYS A 48 10.31 9.70 -11.67
N THR A 49 10.11 9.56 -12.97
CA THR A 49 10.63 8.44 -13.78
C THR A 49 12.13 8.57 -13.92
N SER A 50 12.89 7.73 -13.20
CA SER A 50 14.29 7.43 -13.48
C SER A 50 14.35 6.07 -14.18
N THR A 51 14.57 6.01 -15.49
CA THR A 51 15.39 4.95 -16.09
C THR A 51 15.95 5.38 -17.45
N GLU A 52 17.27 5.38 -17.48
CA GLU A 52 18.27 5.54 -18.54
C GLU A 52 18.03 4.68 -19.80
N THR A 53 18.29 5.22 -21.01
CA THR A 53 18.96 4.53 -22.15
C THR A 53 19.20 5.48 -23.36
N THR A 54 20.45 5.94 -23.48
CA THR A 54 21.35 5.93 -24.66
C THR A 54 20.95 6.44 -26.07
N ALA A 55 21.77 7.41 -26.52
CA ALA A 55 22.30 7.68 -27.88
C ALA A 55 21.61 8.70 -28.85
N GLU A 56 22.30 9.83 -29.01
CA GLU A 56 22.47 10.68 -30.23
C GLU A 56 22.63 9.87 -31.54
N PRO A 57 22.50 10.42 -32.80
CA PRO A 57 22.81 11.80 -33.21
C PRO A 57 21.97 12.41 -34.38
N LYS A 58 22.32 13.67 -34.72
CA LYS A 58 22.52 14.22 -36.09
C LYS A 58 21.47 15.19 -36.68
N ALA A 59 21.85 16.47 -36.56
CA ALA A 59 21.96 17.51 -37.59
C ALA A 59 20.74 18.21 -38.21
N GLU A 60 21.04 19.46 -38.61
CA GLU A 60 20.26 20.41 -39.43
C GLU A 60 19.06 21.06 -38.74
N GLU A 61 18.66 22.30 -39.00
CA GLU A 61 19.24 23.45 -39.70
C GLU A 61 18.31 24.64 -39.34
N LYS A 62 18.91 25.81 -39.15
CA LYS A 62 18.38 27.17 -39.33
C LYS A 62 16.87 27.43 -39.37
N VAL A 63 16.52 28.40 -38.51
CA VAL A 63 15.77 29.64 -38.80
C VAL A 63 14.23 29.62 -38.73
N ALA A 64 13.75 30.65 -38.04
CA ALA A 64 12.43 31.29 -38.06
C ALA A 64 11.35 30.75 -37.10
N GLU A 65 11.22 31.50 -36.00
CA GLU A 65 9.98 32.05 -35.39
C GLU A 65 8.76 31.13 -35.17
N GLU A 66 8.37 31.07 -33.88
CA GLU A 66 7.26 30.37 -33.18
C GLU A 66 5.94 30.10 -33.95
N PRO A 67 5.29 28.94 -33.72
CA PRO A 67 4.14 28.87 -32.79
C PRO A 67 4.04 27.53 -31.99
N PRO A 68 3.08 27.35 -31.04
CA PRO A 68 3.24 26.51 -29.84
C PRO A 68 3.02 24.99 -30.03
N LYS A 69 3.62 24.24 -29.10
CA LYS A 69 3.76 22.77 -29.02
C LYS A 69 2.40 22.02 -28.96
N PRO A 70 2.20 20.91 -29.72
CA PRO A 70 1.05 20.02 -29.51
C PRO A 70 1.29 19.11 -28.29
N PRO A 71 0.24 18.78 -27.50
CA PRO A 71 0.33 17.79 -26.44
C PRO A 71 0.43 16.37 -27.02
N GLU A 72 1.31 15.54 -26.46
CA GLU A 72 1.46 14.12 -26.77
C GLU A 72 0.26 13.31 -26.24
N PRO A 73 -0.15 12.21 -26.92
CA PRO A 73 -1.22 11.35 -26.44
C PRO A 73 -0.78 10.59 -25.19
N GLU A 74 -1.52 10.71 -24.09
CA GLU A 74 -1.41 9.82 -22.93
C GLU A 74 -1.71 8.38 -23.36
N SER A 75 -0.78 7.47 -23.11
CA SER A 75 -0.94 6.03 -23.35
C SER A 75 -2.19 5.49 -22.67
N GLU A 76 -3.01 4.77 -23.43
CA GLU A 76 -4.08 3.90 -22.90
C GLU A 76 -3.50 2.97 -21.82
N GLU A 77 -3.95 3.12 -20.58
CA GLU A 77 -3.69 2.13 -19.53
C GLU A 77 -4.28 0.79 -19.98
N SER A 78 -3.44 -0.24 -19.98
CA SER A 78 -3.83 -1.59 -20.36
C SER A 78 -4.83 -2.16 -19.36
N ASP A 79 -6.12 -2.12 -19.71
CA ASP A 79 -7.20 -2.86 -19.06
C ASP A 79 -6.94 -4.37 -19.26
N LEU A 80 -6.17 -4.97 -18.35
CA LEU A 80 -6.02 -6.41 -18.27
C LEU A 80 -7.20 -6.95 -17.45
N GLU A 81 -8.15 -7.57 -18.12
CA GLU A 81 -9.27 -8.27 -17.48
C GLU A 81 -8.72 -9.36 -16.55
N ILE A 82 -8.80 -9.15 -15.22
CA ILE A 82 -8.44 -10.18 -14.23
C ILE A 82 -9.41 -11.36 -14.40
N ASP A 83 -8.85 -12.53 -14.70
CA ASP A 83 -9.59 -13.79 -14.75
C ASP A 83 -10.05 -14.18 -13.33
N ASN A 84 -11.36 -14.35 -13.18
CA ASN A 84 -11.98 -14.73 -11.91
C ASN A 84 -12.15 -16.26 -11.79
N GLU A 85 -11.63 -17.04 -12.75
CA GLU A 85 -11.67 -18.50 -12.70
C GLU A 85 -10.76 -19.04 -11.59
N GLY A 86 -11.38 -19.39 -10.45
CA GLY A 86 -10.70 -19.85 -9.24
C GLY A 86 -10.94 -18.98 -8.00
N VAL A 87 -11.70 -17.88 -8.13
CA VAL A 87 -12.13 -17.08 -6.98
C VAL A 87 -13.19 -17.87 -6.21
N ILE A 88 -12.82 -18.29 -5.00
CA ILE A 88 -13.76 -18.87 -4.03
C ILE A 88 -14.62 -17.77 -3.42
N GLU A 89 -15.92 -18.07 -3.30
CA GLU A 89 -16.88 -17.15 -2.72
C GLU A 89 -16.51 -16.83 -1.27
N PRO A 90 -16.84 -15.60 -0.80
CA PRO A 90 -16.60 -15.22 0.57
C PRO A 90 -17.36 -16.16 1.52
N ASP A 91 -16.63 -16.68 2.50
CA ASP A 91 -17.21 -17.54 3.53
C ASP A 91 -18.32 -16.77 4.25
N SER A 92 -19.52 -17.35 4.22
CA SER A 92 -20.73 -16.79 4.84
C SER A 92 -21.08 -17.53 6.14
N ASP A 93 -20.22 -18.42 6.61
CA ASP A 93 -20.40 -19.09 7.89
C ASP A 93 -20.35 -18.08 9.05
N GLU A 94 -21.09 -18.42 10.10
CA GLU A 94 -21.12 -17.61 11.31
C GLU A 94 -19.72 -17.56 11.94
N PRO A 95 -19.33 -16.42 12.52
CA PRO A 95 -18.05 -16.30 13.19
C PRO A 95 -17.91 -17.39 14.25
N GLN A 96 -16.76 -18.06 14.26
CA GLN A 96 -16.50 -19.12 15.22
C GLN A 96 -16.66 -18.60 16.64
N ALA A 97 -17.35 -19.37 17.49
CA ALA A 97 -17.59 -18.98 18.88
C ALA A 97 -16.27 -18.89 19.66
N MET A 98 -16.05 -17.77 20.35
CA MET A 98 -14.81 -17.47 21.08
C MET A 98 -14.72 -18.14 22.46
N GLY A 99 -15.38 -19.30 22.63
CA GLY A 99 -15.52 -19.97 23.92
C GLY A 99 -16.48 -19.24 24.87
N ASP A 100 -16.48 -19.67 26.13
CA ASP A 100 -17.28 -19.07 27.20
C ASP A 100 -16.40 -18.08 27.99
N GLU A 101 -16.75 -16.79 27.96
CA GLU A 101 -16.01 -15.73 28.66
C GLU A 101 -16.18 -15.77 30.18
N ASP A 102 -17.23 -16.42 30.69
CA ASP A 102 -17.50 -16.53 32.13
C ASP A 102 -16.77 -17.73 32.77
N ILE A 103 -16.18 -18.63 31.97
CA ILE A 103 -15.37 -19.73 32.48
C ILE A 103 -13.99 -19.22 32.92
N GLU A 104 -13.81 -19.09 34.22
CA GLU A 104 -12.49 -18.84 34.82
C GLU A 104 -11.68 -20.15 34.87
N VAL A 105 -10.40 -20.05 34.52
CA VAL A 105 -9.47 -21.20 34.58
C VAL A 105 -9.29 -21.61 36.05
N THR A 106 -9.75 -22.81 36.38
CA THR A 106 -9.58 -23.38 37.71
C THR A 106 -8.23 -24.09 37.85
N GLU A 107 -7.76 -24.23 39.09
CA GLU A 107 -6.50 -24.92 39.41
C GLU A 107 -6.48 -26.36 38.87
N GLU A 108 -7.61 -27.06 38.95
CA GLU A 108 -7.77 -28.40 38.38
C GLU A 108 -7.60 -28.45 36.86
N MET A 109 -8.10 -27.45 36.12
CA MET A 109 -7.90 -27.35 34.67
C MET A 109 -6.43 -27.09 34.30
N MET A 110 -5.72 -26.34 35.16
CA MET A 110 -4.31 -26.06 34.97
C MET A 110 -3.45 -27.30 35.21
N ASP A 111 -3.76 -28.10 36.23
CA ASP A 111 -3.11 -29.38 36.50
C ASP A 111 -3.33 -30.37 35.35
N GLN A 112 -4.57 -30.54 34.87
CA GLN A 112 -4.89 -31.43 33.75
C GLN A 112 -4.17 -31.04 32.45
N ALA A 113 -3.97 -29.75 32.21
CA ALA A 113 -3.22 -29.26 31.04
C ALA A 113 -1.73 -29.60 31.15
N ASN A 114 -1.16 -29.50 32.35
CA ASN A 114 0.25 -29.79 32.60
C ASN A 114 0.55 -31.30 32.57
N GLU A 115 -0.41 -32.15 32.94
CA GLU A 115 -0.30 -33.62 32.83
C GLU A 115 -0.26 -34.12 31.37
N LYS A 116 -0.77 -33.34 30.40
CA LYS A 116 -0.78 -33.68 28.97
C LYS A 116 0.45 -33.18 28.20
N LYS A 117 1.46 -32.67 28.90
CA LYS A 117 2.72 -32.19 28.31
C LYS A 117 3.68 -33.32 27.95
#